data_AF-A0A432HIA2-F1
#
_entry.id   AF-A0A432HIA2-F1
#
_cell.length_a   1.000
_cell.length_b   1.000
_cell.length_c   1.000
_cell.angle_alpha   90.00
_cell.angle_beta   90.00
_cell.angle_gamma   90.00
#
_symmetry.space_group_name_H-M   'P 1'
#
loop_
_entity.id
_entity.type
_entity.pdbx_description
1 polymer ?
#
loop_
_entity_poly.entity_id
_entity_poly.type
_entity_poly.pdbx_seq_one_letter_code
_entity_poly.pdbx_strand_id
1 'polypeptide(L)'
;MEGWLVLDGYEDEPAAFGVPNYLGFHIRYICGVLEARGVPYTYMTIDEWRMHQKPRLAEPEDRNALKRELSELDGAVVLAGAVVPGKYVRGTPISRREMDEVLAILPSGQPVLCGGWAIRHWRYDGWIPLRSNLFCAVQDTDASLDHYLSTGEWGHARRTPEQWTRWAHAGASSKAVMEHPDLTAPDGSPGPLTYEIELYQGCVRFKRGCKFCIEPKKGLPLWRSEEDVLGELTAAMDAGVRHVRIGGATVETQATSVESQPFDVPLERRPRHIAIIMDGNGRWA
;
A
#
# COMPACT_ATOMS: atom_id res chain seq x y z
N MET A 1 6.08 -21.79 -2.65
CA MET A 1 6.29 -20.33 -2.63
C MET A 1 7.80 -20.11 -2.61
N GLU A 2 8.29 -19.03 -3.20
CA GLU A 2 9.72 -18.72 -3.31
C GLU A 2 9.98 -17.27 -2.91
N GLY A 3 11.12 -17.02 -2.26
CA GLY A 3 11.60 -15.70 -1.89
C GLY A 3 10.77 -15.03 -0.81
N TRP A 4 10.38 -13.77 -1.04
CA TRP A 4 9.47 -13.05 -0.15
C TRP A 4 7.99 -13.37 -0.44
N LEU A 5 7.12 -13.36 0.57
CA LEU A 5 5.67 -13.32 0.34
C LEU A 5 5.20 -11.87 0.33
N VAL A 6 4.53 -11.43 -0.74
CA VAL A 6 3.81 -10.16 -0.77
C VAL A 6 2.32 -10.45 -0.74
N LEU A 7 1.70 -10.21 0.42
CA LEU A 7 0.26 -10.37 0.62
C LEU A 7 -0.46 -9.04 0.41
N ASP A 8 -1.24 -8.97 -0.65
CA ASP A 8 -2.10 -7.85 -0.97
C ASP A 8 -3.42 -7.94 -0.18
N GLY A 9 -3.45 -7.26 0.96
CA GLY A 9 -4.66 -7.10 1.78
C GLY A 9 -5.62 -6.03 1.27
N TYR A 10 -5.40 -5.52 0.06
CA TYR A 10 -6.09 -4.41 -0.58
C TYR A 10 -5.95 -3.08 0.15
N GLU A 11 -6.13 -2.02 -0.64
CA GLU A 11 -6.18 -0.65 -0.16
C GLU A 11 -7.51 0.01 -0.51
N ASP A 12 -7.99 0.84 0.41
CA ASP A 12 -9.16 1.67 0.23
C ASP A 12 -8.96 2.95 1.05
N GLU A 13 -8.42 3.95 0.36
CA GLU A 13 -8.10 5.27 0.87
C GLU A 13 -8.82 6.32 0.00
N PRO A 14 -9.09 7.53 0.53
CA PRO A 14 -9.78 8.57 -0.25
C PRO A 14 -9.16 8.91 -1.61
N ALA A 15 -7.86 8.63 -1.80
CA ALA A 15 -7.11 8.91 -3.02
C ALA A 15 -6.54 7.64 -3.69
N ALA A 16 -6.78 6.45 -3.14
CA ALA A 16 -6.19 5.20 -3.63
C ALA A 16 -7.18 4.06 -3.46
N PHE A 17 -7.44 3.32 -4.53
CA PHE A 17 -8.37 2.21 -4.49
C PHE A 17 -7.73 0.97 -5.11
N GLY A 18 -7.73 -0.15 -4.38
CA GLY A 18 -7.09 -1.40 -4.78
C GLY A 18 -7.91 -2.62 -4.40
N VAL A 19 -9.21 -2.46 -4.17
CA VAL A 19 -10.12 -3.61 -3.97
C VAL A 19 -10.59 -4.12 -5.33
N PRO A 20 -10.61 -5.44 -5.59
CA PRO A 20 -10.98 -5.99 -6.88
C PRO A 20 -12.28 -5.42 -7.43
N ASN A 21 -12.31 -5.01 -8.70
CA ASN A 21 -11.34 -5.29 -9.77
C ASN A 21 -10.18 -4.27 -9.91
N TYR A 22 -9.85 -3.49 -8.87
CA TYR A 22 -8.80 -2.48 -8.92
C TYR A 22 -7.46 -3.01 -8.41
N LEU A 23 -6.38 -2.56 -9.02
CA LEU A 23 -5.01 -2.78 -8.55
C LEU A 23 -4.41 -1.44 -8.12
N GLY A 24 -4.24 -1.29 -6.81
CA GLY A 24 -3.73 -0.09 -6.19
C GLY A 24 -2.23 0.12 -6.41
N PHE A 25 -1.77 1.35 -6.25
CA PHE A 25 -0.38 1.69 -6.54
C PHE A 25 0.58 1.28 -5.41
N HIS A 26 0.16 1.27 -4.13
CA HIS A 26 1.07 0.96 -3.03
C HIS A 26 1.61 -0.48 -3.11
N ILE A 27 0.75 -1.45 -3.46
CA ILE A 27 1.18 -2.84 -3.61
C ILE A 27 2.11 -3.02 -4.80
N ARG A 28 1.85 -2.30 -5.90
CA ARG A 28 2.71 -2.32 -7.09
C ARG A 28 4.08 -1.75 -6.80
N TYR A 29 4.19 -0.69 -5.99
CA TYR A 29 5.49 -0.13 -5.62
C TYR A 29 6.27 -1.05 -4.66
N ILE A 30 5.58 -1.71 -3.73
CA ILE A 30 6.19 -2.76 -2.88
C ILE A 30 6.79 -3.85 -3.77
N CYS A 31 6.03 -4.34 -4.75
CA CYS A 31 6.53 -5.29 -5.73
C CYS A 31 7.66 -4.70 -6.59
N GLY A 32 7.54 -3.44 -6.99
CA GLY A 32 8.55 -2.71 -7.75
C GLY A 32 9.89 -2.59 -7.04
N VAL A 33 9.92 -2.52 -5.70
CA VAL A 33 11.16 -2.62 -4.91
C VAL A 33 11.83 -3.97 -5.11
N LEU A 34 11.06 -5.06 -5.00
CA LEU A 34 11.58 -6.42 -5.14
C LEU A 34 12.05 -6.69 -6.58
N GLU A 35 11.26 -6.29 -7.57
CA GLU A 35 11.62 -6.36 -9.00
C GLU A 35 12.88 -5.56 -9.32
N ALA A 36 12.97 -4.30 -8.86
CA ALA A 36 14.13 -3.45 -9.12
C ALA A 36 15.42 -3.96 -8.47
N ARG A 37 15.31 -4.83 -7.46
CA ARG A 37 16.44 -5.46 -6.77
C ARG A 37 16.70 -6.89 -7.25
N GLY A 38 15.85 -7.45 -8.11
CA GLY A 38 15.92 -8.86 -8.52
C GLY A 38 15.72 -9.83 -7.35
N VAL A 39 14.97 -9.43 -6.32
CA VAL A 39 14.66 -10.29 -5.17
C VAL A 39 13.45 -11.17 -5.54
N PRO A 40 13.58 -12.50 -5.51
CA PRO A 40 12.45 -13.39 -5.78
C PRO A 40 11.32 -13.16 -4.78
N TYR A 41 10.09 -13.24 -5.26
CA TYR A 41 8.92 -13.16 -4.39
C TYR A 41 7.72 -13.87 -5.00
N THR A 42 6.77 -14.18 -4.14
CA THR A 42 5.44 -14.69 -4.47
C THR A 42 4.43 -13.59 -4.16
N TYR A 43 3.68 -13.15 -5.16
CA TYR A 43 2.52 -12.26 -4.97
C TYR A 43 1.28 -13.10 -4.65
N MET A 44 0.44 -12.62 -3.74
CA MET A 44 -0.81 -13.27 -3.39
C MET A 44 -1.82 -12.24 -2.91
N THR A 45 -3.04 -12.27 -3.43
CA THR A 45 -4.15 -11.47 -2.90
C THR A 45 -4.73 -12.08 -1.62
N ILE A 46 -5.38 -11.26 -0.79
CA ILE A 46 -6.08 -11.77 0.39
C ILE A 46 -7.22 -12.72 0.01
N ASP A 47 -7.84 -12.57 -1.16
CA ASP A 47 -8.85 -13.50 -1.63
C ASP A 47 -8.24 -14.87 -1.99
N GLU A 48 -7.09 -14.90 -2.66
CA GLU A 48 -6.34 -16.14 -2.88
C GLU A 48 -5.90 -16.79 -1.56
N TRP A 49 -5.45 -16.00 -0.58
CA TRP A 49 -5.15 -16.51 0.75
C TRP A 49 -6.39 -17.15 1.39
N ARG A 50 -7.55 -16.50 1.32
CA ARG A 50 -8.82 -17.02 1.84
C ARG A 50 -9.25 -18.31 1.14
N MET A 51 -9.06 -18.42 -0.16
CA MET A 51 -9.44 -19.60 -0.95
C MET A 51 -8.50 -20.78 -0.75
N HIS A 52 -7.19 -20.52 -0.68
CA HIS A 52 -6.18 -21.58 -0.80
C HIS A 52 -5.42 -21.87 0.49
N GLN A 53 -5.20 -20.88 1.35
CA GLN A 53 -4.35 -21.03 2.54
C GLN A 53 -5.16 -21.08 3.84
N LYS A 54 -6.19 -20.25 3.96
CA LYS A 54 -7.05 -20.21 5.16
C LYS A 54 -7.70 -21.56 5.49
N PRO A 55 -8.23 -22.37 4.54
CA PRO A 55 -8.81 -23.67 4.86
C PRO A 55 -7.78 -24.64 5.47
N ARG A 56 -6.50 -24.54 5.05
CA ARG A 56 -5.39 -25.35 5.55
C ARG A 56 -5.08 -25.08 7.03
N LEU A 57 -5.56 -23.99 7.60
CA LEU A 57 -5.34 -23.65 9.02
C LEU A 57 -6.23 -24.49 9.97
N ALA A 58 -7.30 -25.12 9.46
CA ALA A 58 -8.24 -25.90 10.26
C ALA A 58 -7.65 -27.24 10.70
N GLU A 59 -6.99 -27.95 9.78
CA GLU A 59 -6.43 -29.28 10.03
C GLU A 59 -4.96 -29.19 10.52
N PRO A 60 -4.58 -29.87 11.61
CA PRO A 60 -3.21 -29.78 12.14
C PRO A 60 -2.10 -30.18 11.16
N GLU A 61 -2.35 -31.19 10.32
CA GLU A 61 -1.37 -31.68 9.35
C GLU A 61 -1.13 -30.65 8.22
N ASP A 62 -2.20 -30.13 7.63
CA ASP A 62 -2.14 -29.10 6.59
C ASP A 62 -1.55 -27.79 7.12
N ARG A 63 -1.90 -27.41 8.35
CA ARG A 63 -1.32 -26.24 9.01
C ARG A 63 0.18 -26.39 9.19
N ASN A 64 0.64 -27.58 9.59
CA ASN A 64 2.07 -27.87 9.72
C ASN A 64 2.79 -27.94 8.36
N ALA A 65 2.11 -28.38 7.30
CA ALA A 65 2.64 -28.32 5.94
C ALA A 65 2.79 -26.87 5.47
N LEU A 66 1.74 -26.05 5.61
CA LEU A 66 1.78 -24.62 5.27
C LEU A 66 2.87 -23.89 6.07
N LYS A 67 2.99 -24.17 7.37
CA LYS A 67 4.05 -23.57 8.21
C LYS A 67 5.46 -23.91 7.71
N ARG A 68 5.67 -25.13 7.20
CA ARG A 68 6.95 -25.54 6.58
C ARG A 68 7.18 -24.84 5.24
N GLU A 69 6.15 -24.74 4.39
CA GLU A 69 6.26 -23.98 3.15
C GLU A 69 6.60 -22.51 3.39
N LEU A 70 5.96 -21.90 4.40
CA LEU A 70 6.22 -20.52 4.78
C LEU A 70 7.60 -20.34 5.43
N SER A 71 8.19 -21.37 6.06
CA SER A 71 9.52 -21.27 6.65
C SER A 71 10.67 -21.22 5.66
N GLU A 72 10.42 -21.62 4.41
CA GLU A 72 11.40 -21.49 3.33
C GLU A 72 11.44 -20.08 2.72
N LEU A 73 10.53 -19.18 3.12
CA LEU A 73 10.53 -17.80 2.65
C LEU A 73 11.62 -16.96 3.32
N ASP A 74 12.10 -15.95 2.60
CA ASP A 74 13.07 -14.99 3.15
C ASP A 74 12.40 -13.96 4.08
N GLY A 75 11.11 -13.70 3.87
CA GLY A 75 10.33 -12.73 4.62
C GLY A 75 8.91 -12.57 4.08
N ALA A 76 8.13 -11.69 4.70
CA ALA A 76 6.80 -11.33 4.22
C ALA A 76 6.53 -9.83 4.28
N VAL A 77 5.76 -9.33 3.33
CA VAL A 77 5.19 -7.99 3.32
C VAL A 77 3.67 -8.13 3.25
N VAL A 78 2.95 -7.48 4.16
CA VAL A 78 1.49 -7.44 4.15
C VAL A 78 1.03 -5.99 4.03
N LEU A 79 0.36 -5.68 2.92
CA LEU A 79 -0.30 -4.38 2.76
C LEU A 79 -1.72 -4.45 3.32
N ALA A 80 -2.07 -3.55 4.24
CA ALA A 80 -3.43 -3.34 4.70
C ALA A 80 -3.75 -1.83 4.63
N GLY A 81 -4.41 -1.41 3.55
CA GLY A 81 -4.65 0.01 3.25
C GLY A 81 -6.05 0.52 3.56
N ALA A 82 -7.02 -0.35 3.86
CA ALA A 82 -8.41 0.06 4.01
C ALA A 82 -8.68 0.84 5.31
N VAL A 83 -9.08 2.10 5.16
CA VAL A 83 -9.40 3.01 6.28
C VAL A 83 -10.79 3.63 6.19
N VAL A 84 -11.44 3.53 5.02
CA VAL A 84 -12.82 3.98 4.85
C VAL A 84 -13.78 2.80 5.01
N PRO A 85 -14.91 2.97 5.72
CA PRO A 85 -15.97 1.98 5.72
C PRO A 85 -16.56 1.84 4.31
N GLY A 86 -16.23 0.75 3.62
CA GLY A 86 -16.71 0.45 2.28
C GLY A 86 -17.68 -0.72 2.23
N LYS A 87 -18.55 -0.73 1.21
CA LYS A 87 -19.22 -1.95 0.75
C LYS A 87 -18.55 -2.35 -0.55
N TYR A 88 -18.03 -3.57 -0.58
CA TYR A 88 -17.27 -4.08 -1.70
C TYR A 88 -18.06 -5.14 -2.44
N VAL A 89 -17.98 -5.11 -3.77
CA VAL A 89 -18.80 -5.97 -4.64
C VAL A 89 -18.19 -7.36 -4.82
N ARG A 90 -16.86 -7.47 -4.85
CA ARG A 90 -16.14 -8.72 -5.20
C ARG A 90 -15.25 -9.24 -4.08
N GLY A 91 -14.23 -8.48 -3.70
CA GLY A 91 -13.31 -8.81 -2.60
C GLY A 91 -13.49 -7.87 -1.42
N THR A 92 -13.03 -8.25 -0.23
CA THR A 92 -12.98 -7.34 0.93
C THR A 92 -11.54 -7.16 1.40
N PRO A 93 -11.13 -5.95 1.84
CA PRO A 93 -9.82 -5.76 2.44
C PRO A 93 -9.56 -6.71 3.60
N ILE A 94 -8.28 -6.97 3.88
CA ILE A 94 -7.86 -7.81 5.01
C ILE A 94 -8.37 -7.22 6.32
N SER A 95 -8.96 -8.08 7.15
CA SER A 95 -9.39 -7.69 8.50
C SER A 95 -8.25 -7.81 9.52
N ARG A 96 -8.33 -7.08 10.64
CA ARG A 96 -7.38 -7.24 11.77
C ARG A 96 -7.29 -8.70 12.25
N ARG A 97 -8.42 -9.41 12.28
CA ARG A 97 -8.45 -10.84 12.64
C ARG A 97 -7.65 -11.69 11.65
N GLU A 98 -7.83 -11.46 10.36
CA GLU A 98 -7.09 -12.19 9.32
C GLU A 98 -5.60 -11.85 9.34
N MET A 99 -5.24 -10.60 9.65
CA MET A 99 -3.86 -10.23 9.91
C MET A 99 -3.28 -11.03 11.08
N ASP A 100 -3.99 -11.15 12.21
CA ASP A 100 -3.53 -11.97 13.34
C ASP A 100 -3.38 -13.46 12.95
N GLU A 101 -4.30 -14.01 12.14
CA GLU A 101 -4.22 -15.38 11.60
C GLU A 101 -2.98 -15.58 10.70
N VAL A 102 -2.68 -14.63 9.80
CA VAL A 102 -1.50 -14.65 8.93
C VAL A 102 -0.21 -14.55 9.76
N LEU A 103 -0.14 -13.62 10.70
CA LEU A 103 1.06 -13.43 11.54
C LEU A 103 1.34 -14.63 12.44
N ALA A 104 0.31 -15.36 12.87
CA ALA A 104 0.43 -16.54 13.73
C ALA A 104 1.02 -17.76 13.00
N ILE A 105 0.76 -17.92 11.70
CA ILE A 105 1.28 -19.05 10.92
C ILE A 105 2.71 -18.80 10.41
N LEU A 106 3.09 -17.54 10.18
CA LEU A 106 4.45 -17.16 9.80
C LEU A 106 5.47 -17.50 10.93
N PRO A 107 6.59 -18.19 10.65
CA PRO A 107 7.67 -18.45 11.61
C PRO A 107 8.21 -17.20 12.31
N SER A 108 8.33 -17.17 13.64
CA SER A 108 8.63 -15.96 14.43
C SER A 108 9.96 -15.25 14.11
N GLY A 109 10.95 -16.00 13.59
CA GLY A 109 12.26 -15.45 13.23
C GLY A 109 12.27 -14.69 11.91
N GLN A 110 11.32 -14.95 11.01
CA GLN A 110 11.29 -14.33 9.68
C GLN A 110 10.88 -12.86 9.74
N PRO A 111 11.55 -11.99 8.95
CA PRO A 111 11.20 -10.59 8.83
C PRO A 111 9.80 -10.43 8.23
N VAL A 112 8.96 -9.65 8.93
CA VAL A 112 7.63 -9.28 8.44
C VAL A 112 7.48 -7.77 8.44
N LEU A 113 7.09 -7.22 7.31
CA LEU A 113 6.73 -5.82 7.14
C LEU A 113 5.21 -5.70 6.97
N CYS A 114 4.56 -4.98 7.87
CA CYS A 114 3.16 -4.59 7.72
C CYS A 114 3.08 -3.11 7.35
N GLY A 115 2.35 -2.80 6.28
CA GLY A 115 2.22 -1.45 5.75
C GLY A 115 0.79 -1.08 5.37
N GLY A 116 0.61 0.19 4.97
CA GLY A 116 -0.70 0.75 4.65
C GLY A 116 -1.40 1.41 5.85
N TRP A 117 -2.40 2.23 5.57
CA TRP A 117 -3.01 3.09 6.59
C TRP A 117 -3.88 2.34 7.61
N ALA A 118 -4.38 1.14 7.29
CA ALA A 118 -5.13 0.32 8.25
C ALA A 118 -4.22 -0.12 9.41
N ILE A 119 -2.96 -0.49 9.13
CA ILE A 119 -1.96 -0.82 10.15
C ILE A 119 -1.80 0.33 11.15
N ARG A 120 -1.67 1.55 10.63
CA ARG A 120 -1.52 2.74 11.47
C ARG A 120 -2.75 2.95 12.36
N HIS A 121 -3.96 2.79 11.81
CA HIS A 121 -5.20 2.91 12.57
C HIS A 121 -5.29 1.83 13.67
N TRP A 122 -5.05 0.57 13.32
CA TRP A 122 -5.10 -0.53 14.28
C TRP A 122 -4.10 -0.35 15.41
N ARG A 123 -2.90 0.19 15.14
CA ARG A 123 -1.92 0.51 16.19
C ARG A 123 -2.41 1.61 17.13
N TYR A 124 -3.07 2.65 16.60
CA TYR A 124 -3.71 3.66 17.45
C TYR A 124 -4.82 3.05 18.31
N ASP A 125 -5.53 2.05 17.79
CA ASP A 125 -6.56 1.27 18.52
C ASP A 125 -5.97 0.14 19.41
N GLY A 126 -4.67 0.19 19.70
CA GLY A 126 -4.01 -0.74 20.62
C GLY A 126 -3.66 -2.12 20.06
N TRP A 127 -3.61 -2.29 18.73
CA TRP A 127 -3.10 -3.51 18.12
C TRP A 127 -1.58 -3.60 18.26
N ILE A 128 -1.14 -4.57 19.07
CA ILE A 128 0.28 -4.83 19.36
C ILE A 128 0.52 -6.35 19.23
N PRO A 129 0.75 -6.85 18.02
CA PRO A 129 1.08 -8.26 17.80
C PRO A 129 2.40 -8.64 18.49
N LEU A 130 2.37 -9.71 19.29
CA LEU A 130 3.53 -10.22 20.03
C LEU A 130 4.42 -11.07 19.11
N ARG A 131 5.18 -10.41 18.25
CA ARG A 131 6.12 -11.02 17.29
C ARG A 131 7.45 -10.27 17.30
N SER A 132 8.57 -10.99 17.35
CA SER A 132 9.91 -10.41 17.50
C SER A 132 10.43 -9.70 16.24
N ASN A 133 10.21 -10.26 15.05
CA ASN A 133 10.71 -9.72 13.79
C ASN A 133 9.56 -9.18 12.93
N LEU A 134 8.84 -8.20 13.49
CA LEU A 134 7.71 -7.54 12.86
C LEU A 134 7.92 -6.03 12.89
N PHE A 135 7.81 -5.41 11.71
CA PHE A 135 7.86 -3.98 11.56
C PHE A 135 6.57 -3.45 10.96
N CYS A 136 5.94 -2.51 11.64
CA CYS A 136 4.74 -1.83 11.15
C CYS A 136 5.14 -0.44 10.63
N ALA A 137 5.28 -0.31 9.31
CA ALA A 137 5.62 0.95 8.68
C ALA A 137 4.55 2.02 8.94
N VAL A 138 4.97 3.20 9.39
CA VAL A 138 4.09 4.38 9.56
C VAL A 138 4.29 5.44 8.48
N GLN A 139 5.26 5.20 7.59
CA GLN A 139 5.59 6.00 6.41
C GLN A 139 5.41 5.14 5.15
N ASP A 140 6.20 5.37 4.10
CA ASP A 140 6.07 4.66 2.84
C ASP A 140 6.57 3.21 3.02
N THR A 141 5.72 2.24 2.68
CA THR A 141 5.97 0.81 2.97
C THR A 141 7.06 0.25 2.06
N ASP A 142 7.00 0.59 0.79
CA ASP A 142 8.02 0.31 -0.22
C ASP A 142 9.39 0.90 0.17
N ALA A 143 9.47 2.16 0.58
CA ALA A 143 10.74 2.74 1.02
C ALA A 143 11.29 2.09 2.29
N SER A 144 10.41 1.73 3.23
CA SER A 144 10.81 1.02 4.45
C SER A 144 11.29 -0.41 4.14
N LEU A 145 10.71 -1.07 3.14
CA LEU A 145 11.17 -2.36 2.62
C LEU A 145 12.56 -2.23 1.98
N ASP A 146 12.75 -1.25 1.10
CA ASP A 146 14.03 -1.00 0.45
C ASP A 146 15.14 -0.68 1.46
N HIS A 147 14.81 0.07 2.52
CA HIS A 147 15.73 0.33 3.61
C HIS A 147 16.17 -0.98 4.27
N TYR A 148 15.24 -1.83 4.69
CA TYR A 148 15.55 -3.11 5.32
C TYR A 148 16.37 -4.03 4.42
N LEU A 149 15.99 -4.17 3.16
CA LEU A 149 16.72 -4.99 2.20
C LEU A 149 18.14 -4.47 1.94
N SER A 150 18.40 -3.18 2.16
CA SER A 150 19.72 -2.54 1.99
C SER A 150 20.60 -2.62 3.23
N THR A 151 20.02 -2.53 4.43
CA THR A 151 20.78 -2.40 5.68
C THR A 151 20.70 -3.63 6.57
N GLY A 152 19.69 -4.47 6.38
CA GLY A 152 19.32 -5.55 7.30
C GLY A 152 18.58 -5.07 8.56
N GLU A 153 18.30 -3.77 8.68
CA GLU A 153 17.69 -3.16 9.86
C GLU A 153 16.35 -2.50 9.50
N TRP A 154 15.36 -2.66 10.38
CA TRP A 154 14.05 -2.03 10.17
C TRP A 154 14.10 -0.53 10.46
N GLY A 155 13.55 0.27 9.55
CA GLY A 155 13.50 1.71 9.67
C GLY A 155 12.33 2.29 8.89
N HIS A 156 11.76 3.39 9.40
CA HIS A 156 10.76 4.14 8.66
C HIS A 156 11.46 5.00 7.62
N ALA A 157 11.03 4.90 6.37
CA ALA A 157 11.56 5.71 5.29
C ALA A 157 10.44 6.34 4.46
N ARG A 158 10.78 7.46 3.81
CA ARG A 158 9.99 8.09 2.75
C ARG A 158 10.72 7.95 1.43
N ARG A 159 9.95 7.82 0.36
CA ARG A 159 10.47 7.79 -1.01
C ARG A 159 11.13 9.10 -1.39
N THR A 160 12.24 9.00 -2.12
CA THR A 160 12.71 10.09 -2.99
C THR A 160 11.97 10.05 -4.33
N PRO A 161 11.96 11.16 -5.11
CA PRO A 161 11.37 11.16 -6.46
C PRO A 161 11.97 10.09 -7.39
N GLU A 162 13.27 9.83 -7.27
CA GLU A 162 13.99 8.84 -8.07
C GLU A 162 13.59 7.41 -7.69
N GLN A 163 13.45 7.14 -6.38
CA GLN A 163 12.94 5.86 -5.87
C GLN A 163 11.51 5.64 -6.36
N TRP A 164 10.66 6.66 -6.29
CA TRP A 164 9.28 6.57 -6.75
C TRP A 164 9.23 6.24 -8.24
N THR A 165 9.91 7.01 -9.09
CA THR A 165 10.01 6.73 -10.54
C THR A 165 10.44 5.28 -10.77
N ARG A 166 11.55 4.85 -10.14
CA ARG A 166 12.10 3.50 -10.33
C ARG A 166 11.09 2.41 -9.97
N TRP A 167 10.45 2.50 -8.80
CA TRP A 167 9.55 1.46 -8.31
C TRP A 167 8.18 1.51 -8.98
N ALA A 168 7.73 2.67 -9.45
CA ALA A 168 6.54 2.78 -10.27
C ALA A 168 6.71 2.04 -11.61
N HIS A 169 7.83 2.31 -12.31
CA HIS A 169 8.16 1.64 -13.56
C HIS A 169 8.37 0.12 -13.38
N ALA A 170 9.13 -0.29 -12.37
CA ALA A 170 9.33 -1.72 -12.08
C ALA A 170 8.01 -2.40 -11.65
N GLY A 171 7.19 -1.70 -10.87
CA GLY A 171 5.88 -2.16 -10.42
C GLY A 171 4.85 -2.34 -11.54
N ALA A 172 4.99 -1.59 -12.64
CA ALA A 172 4.06 -1.60 -13.78
C ALA A 172 3.97 -2.94 -14.52
N SER A 173 5.04 -3.74 -14.46
CA SER A 173 5.11 -5.07 -15.05
C SER A 173 5.49 -6.14 -14.02
N SER A 174 5.28 -5.84 -12.73
CA SER A 174 5.60 -6.76 -11.65
C SER A 174 4.62 -7.94 -11.57
N LYS A 175 4.92 -8.96 -10.75
CA LYS A 175 3.98 -10.07 -10.49
C LYS A 175 2.61 -9.62 -9.99
N ALA A 176 2.52 -8.50 -9.27
CA ALA A 176 1.23 -7.94 -8.85
C ALA A 176 0.33 -7.53 -10.02
N VAL A 177 0.90 -7.32 -11.22
CA VAL A 177 0.17 -7.07 -12.46
C VAL A 177 0.04 -8.36 -13.25
N MET A 178 1.17 -8.98 -13.60
CA MET A 178 1.22 -10.11 -14.55
C MET A 178 0.53 -11.38 -14.02
N GLU A 179 0.56 -11.60 -12.71
CA GLU A 179 -0.06 -12.76 -12.06
C GLU A 179 -1.42 -12.38 -11.42
N HIS A 180 -1.92 -11.16 -11.63
CA HIS A 180 -3.16 -10.71 -11.01
C HIS A 180 -4.37 -11.51 -11.52
N PRO A 181 -5.25 -12.02 -10.65
CA PRO A 181 -6.39 -12.85 -11.05
C PRO A 181 -7.35 -12.19 -12.06
N ASP A 182 -7.49 -10.87 -11.98
CA ASP A 182 -8.36 -10.08 -12.86
C ASP A 182 -7.68 -9.58 -14.16
N LEU A 183 -6.38 -9.87 -14.41
CA LEU A 183 -5.67 -9.39 -15.61
C LEU A 183 -6.25 -10.01 -16.89
N THR A 184 -6.50 -11.32 -16.86
CA THR A 184 -6.99 -12.11 -18.00
C THR A 184 -8.25 -12.86 -17.60
N ALA A 185 -9.28 -12.82 -18.44
CA ALA A 185 -10.51 -13.57 -18.23
C ALA A 185 -10.29 -15.09 -18.51
N PRO A 186 -11.17 -15.97 -18.02
CA PRO A 186 -11.04 -17.42 -18.22
C PRO A 186 -10.99 -17.89 -19.68
N ASP A 187 -11.49 -17.08 -20.61
CA ASP A 187 -11.48 -17.35 -22.05
C ASP A 187 -10.22 -16.82 -22.78
N GLY A 188 -9.26 -16.25 -22.02
CA GLY A 188 -8.04 -15.66 -22.54
C GLY A 188 -8.18 -14.22 -23.05
N SER A 189 -9.38 -13.63 -22.97
CA SER A 189 -9.58 -12.21 -23.28
C SER A 189 -9.09 -11.32 -22.13
N PRO A 190 -8.89 -10.00 -22.35
CA PRO A 190 -8.52 -9.10 -21.27
C PRO A 190 -9.55 -9.11 -20.14
N GLY A 191 -9.08 -9.29 -18.91
CA GLY A 191 -9.90 -9.30 -17.72
C GLY A 191 -10.28 -7.89 -17.25
N PRO A 192 -11.10 -7.79 -16.19
CA PRO A 192 -11.63 -6.50 -15.73
C PRO A 192 -10.61 -5.64 -14.96
N LEU A 193 -9.35 -6.05 -14.80
CA LEU A 193 -8.36 -5.34 -13.99
C LEU A 193 -8.28 -3.85 -14.34
N THR A 194 -8.59 -3.00 -13.35
CA THR A 194 -8.45 -1.55 -13.42
C THR A 194 -7.22 -1.12 -12.66
N TYR A 195 -6.20 -0.70 -13.39
CA TYR A 195 -4.93 -0.26 -12.85
C TYR A 195 -5.02 1.19 -12.37
N GLU A 196 -4.68 1.44 -11.11
CA GLU A 196 -4.62 2.80 -10.57
C GLU A 196 -3.23 3.42 -10.74
N ILE A 197 -3.17 4.60 -11.35
CA ILE A 197 -1.95 5.40 -11.44
C ILE A 197 -1.95 6.56 -10.46
N GLU A 198 -0.89 6.70 -9.67
CA GLU A 198 -0.74 7.83 -8.75
C GLU A 198 -0.04 8.99 -9.46
N LEU A 199 -0.68 10.17 -9.52
CA LEU A 199 -0.08 11.37 -10.11
C LEU A 199 0.77 12.17 -9.11
N TYR A 200 0.35 12.20 -7.85
CA TYR A 200 1.04 12.91 -6.78
C TYR A 200 0.63 12.36 -5.41
N GLN A 201 1.49 12.61 -4.42
CA GLN A 201 1.31 12.20 -3.03
C GLN A 201 1.23 13.46 -2.16
N GLY A 202 0.34 13.49 -1.17
CA GLY A 202 0.20 14.65 -0.28
C GLY A 202 -0.91 15.59 -0.69
N CYS A 203 -0.93 16.81 -0.13
CA CYS A 203 -2.04 17.73 -0.36
C CYS A 203 -1.57 19.17 -0.43
N VAL A 204 -2.02 19.92 -1.45
CA VAL A 204 -1.84 21.39 -1.51
C VAL A 204 -2.42 22.10 -0.28
N ARG A 205 -3.40 21.47 0.40
CA ARG A 205 -3.99 21.97 1.64
C ARG A 205 -3.37 21.37 2.90
N PHE A 206 -2.17 20.76 2.89
CA PHE A 206 -1.63 20.00 4.03
C PHE A 206 -1.69 20.71 5.40
N LYS A 207 -1.52 22.04 5.44
CA LYS A 207 -1.65 22.84 6.69
C LYS A 207 -3.08 23.00 7.21
N ARG A 208 -4.10 22.89 6.36
CA ARG A 208 -5.54 23.08 6.67
C ARG A 208 -6.41 22.09 5.89
N GLY A 209 -5.94 20.86 5.78
CA GLY A 209 -6.53 19.86 4.91
C GLY A 209 -7.90 19.40 5.41
N CYS A 210 -8.65 18.69 4.57
CA CYS A 210 -9.91 18.09 4.99
C CYS A 210 -9.66 17.13 6.15
N LYS A 211 -10.41 17.27 7.26
CA LYS A 211 -10.20 16.48 8.49
C LYS A 211 -10.34 14.97 8.28
N PHE A 212 -11.20 14.59 7.35
CA PHE A 212 -11.47 13.19 6.98
C PHE A 212 -10.46 12.64 5.97
N CYS A 213 -9.64 13.51 5.37
CA CYS A 213 -8.70 13.12 4.32
C CYS A 213 -7.35 12.78 4.92
N ILE A 214 -6.72 11.79 4.31
CA ILE A 214 -5.44 11.24 4.74
C ILE A 214 -4.25 11.93 4.06
N GLU A 215 -4.47 12.46 2.86
CA GLU A 215 -3.46 13.17 2.06
C GLU A 215 -2.77 14.35 2.79
N PRO A 216 -3.47 15.20 3.57
CA PRO A 216 -2.81 16.24 4.35
C PRO A 216 -1.77 15.70 5.33
N LYS A 217 -1.94 14.46 5.81
CA LYS A 217 -1.00 13.80 6.72
C LYS A 217 0.24 13.26 5.99
N LYS A 218 0.18 13.07 4.67
CA LYS A 218 1.34 12.66 3.85
C LYS A 218 2.31 13.84 3.64
N GLY A 219 1.80 15.08 3.65
CA GLY A 219 2.59 16.31 3.72
C GLY A 219 2.45 17.20 2.49
N LEU A 220 3.52 17.94 2.19
CA LEU A 220 3.61 18.75 0.97
C LEU A 220 3.38 17.87 -0.28
N PRO A 221 2.67 18.38 -1.30
CA PRO A 221 2.40 17.61 -2.50
C PRO A 221 3.71 17.34 -3.25
N LEU A 222 3.99 16.08 -3.52
CA LEU A 222 5.07 15.63 -4.38
C LEU A 222 4.48 15.11 -5.68
N TRP A 223 4.81 15.79 -6.78
CA TRP A 223 4.26 15.52 -8.11
C TRP A 223 5.20 14.65 -8.94
N ARG A 224 4.61 13.78 -9.75
CA ARG A 224 5.34 13.07 -10.79
C ARG A 224 5.36 13.86 -12.09
N SER A 225 6.38 13.60 -12.90
CA SER A 225 6.46 14.18 -14.25
C SER A 225 5.51 13.45 -15.19
N GLU A 226 5.03 14.14 -16.23
CA GLU A 226 4.19 13.53 -17.26
C GLU A 226 4.91 12.36 -17.96
N GLU A 227 6.21 12.50 -18.21
CA GLU A 227 7.04 11.47 -18.84
C GLU A 227 7.10 10.18 -18.00
N ASP A 228 7.31 10.30 -16.69
CA ASP A 228 7.32 9.18 -15.73
C ASP A 228 5.95 8.47 -15.70
N VAL A 229 4.86 9.24 -15.61
CA VAL A 229 3.48 8.71 -15.64
C VAL A 229 3.20 7.97 -16.95
N LEU A 230 3.55 8.56 -18.09
CA LEU A 230 3.33 7.94 -19.41
C LEU A 230 4.20 6.69 -19.61
N GLY A 231 5.43 6.70 -19.11
CA GLY A 231 6.33 5.55 -19.16
C GLY A 231 5.81 4.38 -18.33
N GLU A 232 5.30 4.64 -17.12
CA GLU A 232 4.63 3.63 -16.30
C GLU A 232 3.39 3.06 -17.01
N LEU A 233 2.53 3.92 -17.57
CA LEU A 233 1.32 3.48 -18.27
C LEU A 233 1.64 2.61 -19.48
N THR A 234 2.65 3.00 -20.26
CA THR A 234 3.09 2.23 -21.42
C THR A 234 3.52 0.83 -21.00
N ALA A 235 4.35 0.73 -19.96
CA ALA A 235 4.80 -0.56 -19.42
C ALA A 235 3.65 -1.43 -18.90
N ALA A 236 2.67 -0.83 -18.21
CA ALA A 236 1.49 -1.55 -17.73
C ALA A 236 0.61 -2.06 -18.89
N MET A 237 0.43 -1.25 -19.95
CA MET A 237 -0.34 -1.65 -21.13
C MET A 237 0.35 -2.78 -21.91
N ASP A 238 1.67 -2.73 -22.02
CA ASP A 238 2.50 -3.79 -22.60
C ASP A 238 2.40 -5.10 -21.80
N ALA A 239 2.26 -4.99 -20.47
CA ALA A 239 2.02 -6.12 -19.56
C ALA A 239 0.57 -6.67 -19.62
N GLY A 240 -0.30 -6.10 -20.45
CA GLY A 240 -1.65 -6.61 -20.70
C GLY A 240 -2.78 -5.80 -20.06
N VAL A 241 -2.49 -4.74 -19.30
CA VAL A 241 -3.51 -3.86 -18.72
C VAL A 241 -4.33 -3.18 -19.82
N ARG A 242 -5.66 -3.10 -19.63
CA ARG A 242 -6.59 -2.44 -20.57
C ARG A 242 -7.44 -1.35 -19.94
N HIS A 243 -7.60 -1.35 -18.63
CA HIS A 243 -8.37 -0.35 -17.91
C HIS A 243 -7.46 0.38 -16.94
N VAL A 244 -7.46 1.71 -17.02
CA VAL A 244 -6.63 2.57 -16.17
C VAL A 244 -7.54 3.60 -15.52
N ARG A 245 -7.33 3.81 -14.22
CA ARG A 245 -7.92 4.93 -13.47
C ARG A 245 -6.82 5.84 -12.96
N ILE A 246 -7.06 7.14 -13.06
CA ILE A 246 -6.20 8.15 -12.46
C ILE A 246 -6.53 8.24 -10.97
N GLY A 247 -5.61 7.75 -10.15
CA GLY A 247 -5.60 7.82 -8.68
C GLY A 247 -4.79 9.01 -8.17
N GLY A 248 -4.77 9.22 -6.85
CA GLY A 248 -4.02 10.29 -6.19
C GLY A 248 -4.58 11.71 -6.39
N ALA A 249 -5.54 11.90 -7.29
CA ALA A 249 -6.08 13.22 -7.66
C ALA A 249 -7.07 13.78 -6.62
N THR A 250 -6.57 14.26 -5.48
CA THR A 250 -7.39 14.96 -4.46
C THR A 250 -7.71 16.42 -4.78
N VAL A 251 -6.95 17.05 -5.68
CA VAL A 251 -7.12 18.42 -6.22
C VAL A 251 -6.42 18.47 -7.59
N GLU A 252 -7.18 18.62 -8.68
CA GLU A 252 -6.63 18.63 -10.06
C GLU A 252 -5.78 19.86 -10.42
N THR A 253 -5.75 20.89 -9.57
CA THR A 253 -4.89 22.06 -9.83
C THR A 253 -3.48 21.80 -9.33
N GLN A 254 -2.54 21.63 -10.24
CA GLN A 254 -1.11 21.77 -9.98
C GLN A 254 -0.85 23.23 -9.58
N ALA A 255 -1.05 23.54 -8.31
CA ALA A 255 -0.87 24.89 -7.79
C ALA A 255 0.64 25.18 -7.78
N THR A 256 1.11 25.90 -8.80
CA THR A 256 2.50 26.34 -9.00
C THR A 256 3.01 27.32 -7.93
N SER A 257 2.26 27.55 -6.84
CA SER A 257 2.53 28.59 -5.84
C SER A 257 2.13 28.22 -4.40
N VAL A 258 2.22 26.94 -4.00
CA VAL A 258 1.85 26.51 -2.63
C VAL A 258 2.90 26.89 -1.57
N GLU A 259 4.15 27.18 -1.96
CA GLU A 259 5.21 27.48 -0.99
C GLU A 259 5.06 28.83 -0.27
N SER A 260 4.26 29.78 -0.78
CA SER A 260 4.28 31.17 -0.26
C SER A 260 2.95 31.90 -0.10
N GLN A 261 1.78 31.30 -0.39
CA GLN A 261 0.52 32.01 -0.21
C GLN A 261 -0.19 31.66 1.11
N PRO A 262 -0.36 32.61 2.05
CA PRO A 262 -1.29 32.44 3.15
C PRO A 262 -2.70 32.42 2.58
N PHE A 263 -3.27 31.22 2.43
CA PHE A 263 -4.67 31.07 2.05
C PHE A 263 -5.55 31.48 3.24
N ASP A 264 -6.01 32.73 3.24
CA ASP A 264 -6.82 33.26 4.33
C ASP A 264 -8.29 32.86 4.13
N VAL A 265 -8.77 31.97 4.99
CA VAL A 265 -10.17 31.56 5.02
C VAL A 265 -10.89 32.49 6.01
N PRO A 266 -11.95 33.22 5.59
CA PRO A 266 -12.73 34.09 6.46
C PRO A 266 -13.13 33.34 7.74
N LEU A 267 -13.01 34.02 8.89
CA LEU A 267 -13.28 33.45 10.21
C LEU A 267 -14.64 32.73 10.29
N GLU A 268 -15.61 33.20 9.53
CA GLU A 268 -16.97 32.66 9.43
C GLU A 268 -17.04 31.26 8.82
N ARG A 269 -16.06 30.89 7.99
CA ARG A 269 -15.93 29.57 7.34
C ARG A 269 -14.95 28.64 8.08
N ARG A 270 -14.38 29.07 9.22
CA ARG A 270 -13.51 28.24 10.05
C ARG A 270 -14.39 27.32 10.91
N PRO A 271 -14.31 25.98 10.76
CA PRO A 271 -15.13 25.07 11.57
C PRO A 271 -14.75 25.18 13.05
N ARG A 272 -15.74 25.51 13.89
CA ARG A 272 -15.62 25.94 15.30
C ARG A 272 -15.07 24.92 16.30
N HIS A 273 -14.62 23.74 15.84
CA HIS A 273 -14.24 22.62 16.71
C HIS A 273 -12.97 21.95 16.19
N ILE A 274 -11.82 22.62 16.32
CA ILE A 274 -10.52 21.96 16.53
C ILE A 274 -9.76 22.82 17.53
N ALA A 275 -10.00 22.56 18.80
CA ALA A 275 -9.01 22.84 19.82
C ALA A 275 -8.33 21.49 20.12
N ILE A 276 -7.00 21.54 20.27
CA ILE A 276 -6.14 20.53 20.88
C ILE A 276 -5.77 19.35 19.96
N ILE A 277 -4.73 19.51 19.13
CA ILE A 277 -3.54 18.60 19.03
C ILE A 277 -2.35 19.38 18.45
N MET A 278 -2.00 20.52 19.03
CA MET A 278 -0.70 21.17 18.83
C MET A 278 -0.38 21.87 20.15
N ASP A 279 0.78 21.61 20.74
CA ASP A 279 1.27 22.57 21.73
C ASP A 279 1.64 23.87 21.02
N GLY A 280 1.67 24.97 21.76
CA GLY A 280 1.90 26.32 21.22
C GLY A 280 3.24 26.53 20.50
N ASN A 281 4.06 25.47 20.36
CA ASN A 281 5.38 25.51 19.73
C ASN A 281 5.49 24.63 18.46
N GLY A 282 4.39 24.03 17.99
CA GLY A 282 4.35 23.41 16.66
C GLY A 282 5.18 22.13 16.51
N ARG A 283 5.38 21.36 17.60
CA ARG A 283 5.95 20.01 17.55
C ARG A 283 4.85 18.97 17.81
N TRP A 284 4.91 17.84 17.11
CA TRP A 284 3.95 16.74 17.26
C TRP A 284 4.31 15.87 18.47
N ALA A 285 3.31 15.54 19.29
CA ALA A 285 3.33 14.39 20.19
C ALA A 285 3.00 13.11 19.43
#